data_AF-A0A4U1JGQ7-F1
#
_entry.id   AF-A0A4U1JGQ7-F1
#
_cell.length_a   1.000
_cell.length_b   1.000
_cell.length_c   1.000
_cell.angle_alpha   90.00
_cell.angle_beta   90.00
_cell.angle_gamma   90.00
#
_symmetry.space_group_name_H-M   'P 1'
#
loop_
_entity.id
_entity.type
_entity.pdbx_description
1 polymer ?
#
loop_
_entity_poly.entity_id
_entity_poly.type
_entity_poly.pdbx_seq_one_letter_code
_entity_poly.pdbx_strand_id
1 'polypeptide(L)'
;MHRSLIVSLLAVLSLAAPACSKDAGEAAKPEPAAAQSAKQDGAHAPSTVKPGSHEDWCGEHAVPESQCTRCNPELVPAFKATGDWCPEHGLPESQCLKCNPGLKIVRPPKGS
;
A
#
# COMPACT_ATOMS: atom_id res chain seq x y z
N MET A 1 -37.87 -57.03 -17.17
CA MET A 1 -37.96 -58.34 -16.49
C MET A 1 -36.59 -58.98 -16.70
N HIS A 2 -35.63 -59.11 -15.78
CA HIS A 2 -35.58 -59.52 -14.37
C HIS A 2 -34.30 -58.88 -13.77
N ARG A 3 -34.32 -58.08 -12.70
CA ARG A 3 -34.23 -58.51 -11.28
C ARG A 3 -33.10 -59.51 -10.97
N SER A 4 -32.00 -59.02 -10.41
CA SER A 4 -31.10 -59.68 -9.44
C SER A 4 -30.17 -58.58 -8.89
N LEU A 5 -30.31 -57.99 -7.70
CA LEU A 5 -30.51 -58.51 -6.33
C LEU A 5 -29.38 -59.44 -5.85
N ILE A 6 -28.27 -58.83 -5.43
CA ILE A 6 -27.31 -59.27 -4.39
C ILE A 6 -26.80 -57.93 -3.81
N VAL A 7 -27.27 -57.33 -2.70
CA VAL A 7 -27.50 -57.74 -1.30
C VAL A 7 -26.30 -58.39 -0.64
N SER A 8 -25.81 -57.71 0.41
CA SER A 8 -24.86 -58.14 1.47
C SER A 8 -23.43 -57.60 1.26
N LEU A 9 -22.76 -56.95 2.22
CA LEU A 9 -23.01 -56.82 3.67
C LEU A 9 -21.96 -55.84 4.25
N LEU A 10 -22.39 -54.91 5.14
CA LEU A 10 -21.71 -54.43 6.39
C LEU A 10 -20.27 -53.82 6.32
N ALA A 11 -19.87 -52.78 7.06
CA ALA A 11 -20.35 -52.22 8.32
C ALA A 11 -19.84 -50.76 8.53
N VAL A 12 -20.75 -49.90 8.98
CA VAL A 12 -20.69 -48.97 10.13
C VAL A 12 -19.31 -48.46 10.62
N LEU A 13 -19.12 -47.13 10.57
CA LEU A 13 -18.36 -46.39 11.59
C LEU A 13 -18.96 -44.98 11.81
N SER A 14 -19.92 -44.91 12.74
CA SER A 14 -20.03 -44.02 13.90
C SER A 14 -18.90 -42.97 14.09
N LEU A 15 -19.04 -41.76 14.66
CA LEU A 15 -20.11 -41.04 15.36
C LEU A 15 -19.58 -39.59 15.65
N ALA A 16 -20.50 -38.63 15.67
CA ALA A 16 -20.57 -37.45 16.56
C ALA A 16 -19.65 -36.21 16.39
N ALA A 17 -20.32 -35.06 16.47
CA ALA A 17 -19.87 -33.67 16.36
C ALA A 17 -19.27 -33.10 17.68
N PRO A 18 -18.79 -31.85 17.66
CA PRO A 18 -19.66 -30.79 18.16
C PRO A 18 -19.77 -29.59 17.21
N ALA A 19 -21.00 -29.20 16.90
CA ALA A 19 -21.32 -27.90 16.32
C ALA A 19 -21.15 -26.83 17.40
N CYS A 20 -20.08 -26.04 17.29
CA CYS A 20 -19.98 -24.77 18.01
C CYS A 20 -21.03 -23.81 17.48
N SER A 21 -21.80 -23.26 18.42
CA SER A 21 -22.77 -22.19 18.18
C SER A 21 -22.07 -20.88 17.80
N LYS A 22 -22.87 -20.00 17.18
CA LYS A 22 -22.77 -18.54 17.32
C LYS A 22 -21.63 -17.88 16.52
N ASP A 23 -21.95 -17.31 15.36
CA ASP A 23 -22.44 -15.93 15.26
C ASP A 23 -22.38 -15.52 13.78
N ALA A 24 -23.50 -15.03 13.25
CA ALA A 24 -23.53 -14.40 11.95
C ALA A 24 -22.82 -13.05 12.12
N GLY A 25 -21.53 -13.03 11.75
CA GLY A 25 -20.71 -11.83 11.71
C GLY A 25 -21.29 -10.82 10.73
N GLU A 26 -22.09 -9.93 11.31
CA GLU A 26 -22.46 -8.61 10.86
C GLU A 26 -21.35 -7.95 10.04
N ALA A 27 -21.75 -7.31 8.95
CA ALA A 27 -20.89 -6.55 8.06
C ALA A 27 -20.10 -5.51 8.85
N ALA A 28 -18.82 -5.80 9.11
CA ALA A 28 -17.87 -4.83 9.59
C ALA A 28 -17.56 -3.84 8.45
N LYS A 29 -18.31 -2.74 8.46
CA LYS A 29 -17.90 -1.42 7.98
C LYS A 29 -16.39 -1.23 8.28
N PRO A 30 -15.53 -0.97 7.29
CA PRO A 30 -14.14 -0.65 7.58
C PRO A 30 -14.12 0.74 8.23
N GLU A 31 -14.04 0.79 9.56
CA GLU A 31 -13.53 1.96 10.26
C GLU A 31 -12.01 2.03 10.06
N PRO A 32 -11.46 3.24 9.83
CA PRO A 32 -10.07 3.42 9.47
C PRO A 32 -9.20 3.04 10.67
N ALA A 33 -8.39 2.00 10.50
CA ALA A 33 -7.34 1.64 11.43
C ALA A 33 -6.25 2.73 11.44
N ALA A 34 -6.47 3.75 12.27
CA ALA A 34 -5.39 4.55 12.81
C ALA A 34 -4.67 3.70 13.88
N ALA A 35 -3.47 3.21 13.52
CA ALA A 35 -2.30 3.03 14.39
C ALA A 35 -1.40 1.90 13.87
N GLN A 36 -0.63 2.18 12.81
CA GLN A 36 0.61 1.47 12.55
C GLN A 36 1.69 2.50 12.23
N SER A 37 2.33 3.00 13.28
CA SER A 37 3.62 3.67 13.17
C SER A 37 4.61 2.87 13.99
N ALA A 38 5.49 2.14 13.30
CA ALA A 38 6.86 1.79 13.70
C ALA A 38 7.38 0.58 12.89
N LYS A 39 7.71 0.84 11.62
CA LYS A 39 8.87 0.32 10.87
C LYS A 39 8.65 0.70 9.41
N GLN A 40 9.26 1.79 8.97
CA GLN A 40 9.27 2.17 7.56
C GLN A 40 10.70 2.17 7.06
N ASP A 41 11.25 0.97 6.97
CA ASP A 41 12.35 0.66 6.07
C ASP A 41 11.69 0.36 4.71
N GLY A 42 11.57 1.36 3.84
CA GLY A 42 11.14 1.19 2.44
C GLY A 42 9.64 1.19 2.13
N ALA A 43 8.77 1.55 3.08
CA ALA A 43 7.33 1.69 2.80
C ALA A 43 6.98 3.12 2.32
N HIS A 44 6.16 3.22 1.26
CA HIS A 44 5.63 4.48 0.75
C HIS A 44 4.71 5.17 1.79
N ALA A 45 4.73 6.50 1.83
CA ALA A 45 3.81 7.28 2.65
C ALA A 45 2.35 7.10 2.16
N PRO A 46 1.37 6.96 3.06
CA PRO A 46 -0.03 6.83 2.66
C PRO A 46 -0.59 8.18 2.20
N SER A 47 -1.49 8.21 1.22
CA SER A 47 -2.05 9.46 0.65
C SER A 47 -2.83 10.35 1.63
N THR A 48 -3.03 9.91 2.88
CA THR A 48 -3.69 10.66 3.95
C THR A 48 -2.74 11.59 4.72
N VAL A 49 -1.41 11.49 4.51
CA VAL A 49 -0.45 12.39 5.15
C VAL A 49 -0.44 13.75 4.46
N LYS A 50 -0.04 14.79 5.21
CA LYS A 50 0.12 16.15 4.68
C LYS A 50 1.26 16.16 3.64
N PRO A 51 1.04 16.61 2.40
CA PRO A 51 2.10 16.74 1.41
C PRO A 51 3.27 17.59 1.93
N GLY A 52 4.48 17.10 1.72
CA GLY A 52 5.72 17.71 2.18
C GLY A 52 6.00 17.59 3.68
N SER A 53 5.18 16.88 4.47
CA SER A 53 5.46 16.65 5.89
C SER A 53 6.59 15.66 6.12
N HIS A 54 6.98 15.44 7.38
CA HIS A 54 7.94 14.42 7.74
C HIS A 54 7.49 13.01 7.31
N GLU A 55 6.19 12.75 7.41
CA GLU A 55 5.55 11.46 7.11
C GLU A 55 5.40 11.27 5.59
N ASP A 56 5.32 12.35 4.80
CA ASP A 56 5.27 12.32 3.34
C ASP A 56 6.67 12.20 2.73
N TRP A 57 7.43 11.16 3.07
CA TRP A 57 8.82 11.06 2.60
C TRP A 57 9.14 9.73 1.93
N CYS A 58 9.68 9.82 0.72
CA CYS A 58 10.20 8.67 0.00
C CYS A 58 11.58 8.30 0.54
N GLY A 59 11.67 7.14 1.21
CA GLY A 59 12.93 6.65 1.77
C GLY A 59 14.00 6.34 0.71
N GLU A 60 13.58 5.82 -0.45
CA GLU A 60 14.50 5.38 -1.51
C GLU A 60 15.06 6.55 -2.33
N HIS A 61 14.24 7.57 -2.55
CA HIS A 61 14.55 8.66 -3.48
C HIS A 61 14.81 10.00 -2.79
N ALA A 62 14.69 10.04 -1.45
CA ALA A 62 14.99 11.19 -0.61
C ALA A 62 14.29 12.50 -1.05
N VAL A 63 13.02 12.39 -1.41
CA VAL A 63 12.13 13.49 -1.80
C VAL A 63 10.77 13.27 -1.12
N PRO A 64 9.88 14.29 -1.06
CA PRO A 64 8.52 14.05 -0.59
C PRO A 64 7.81 12.98 -1.42
N GLU A 65 7.16 12.01 -0.79
CA GLU A 65 6.55 10.87 -1.49
C GLU A 65 5.48 11.35 -2.49
N SER A 66 4.64 12.30 -2.06
CA SER A 66 3.64 12.96 -2.92
C SER A 66 4.21 13.70 -4.14
N GLN A 67 5.53 13.90 -4.20
CA GLN A 67 6.24 14.58 -5.28
C GLN A 67 7.27 13.69 -5.98
N CYS A 68 7.37 12.41 -5.59
CA CYS A 68 8.38 11.50 -6.11
C CYS A 68 7.96 10.96 -7.49
N THR A 69 8.41 11.59 -8.57
CA THR A 69 8.09 11.16 -9.94
C THR A 69 8.66 9.77 -10.29
N ARG A 70 9.66 9.29 -9.53
CA ARG A 70 10.21 7.94 -9.67
C ARG A 70 9.28 6.86 -9.12
N CYS A 71 8.52 7.17 -8.08
CA CYS A 71 7.51 6.27 -7.50
C CYS A 71 6.15 6.47 -8.16
N ASN A 72 5.81 7.71 -8.55
CA ASN A 72 4.57 8.05 -9.22
C ASN A 72 4.83 8.83 -10.53
N PRO A 73 5.00 8.13 -11.68
CA PRO A 73 5.21 8.76 -12.98
C PRO A 73 4.04 9.64 -13.46
N GLU A 74 2.84 9.49 -12.89
CA GLU A 74 1.68 10.30 -13.27
C GLU A 74 1.81 11.77 -12.84
N LEU A 75 2.78 12.09 -11.96
CA LEU A 75 3.09 13.46 -11.55
C LEU A 75 3.88 14.24 -12.62
N VAL A 76 4.53 13.55 -13.57
CA VAL A 76 5.41 14.16 -14.57
C VAL A 76 4.72 15.26 -15.40
N PRO A 77 3.49 15.08 -15.92
CA PRO A 77 2.80 16.14 -16.66
C PRO A 77 2.58 17.40 -15.83
N ALA A 78 2.32 17.29 -14.52
CA ALA A 78 2.11 18.44 -13.65
C ALA A 78 3.42 19.25 -13.44
N PHE A 79 4.54 18.57 -13.24
CA PHE A 79 5.87 19.19 -13.17
C PHE A 79 6.25 19.86 -14.50
N LYS A 80 5.97 19.22 -15.64
CA LYS A 80 6.17 19.84 -16.96
C LYS A 80 5.29 21.06 -17.18
N ALA A 81 4.02 20.99 -16.79
CA ALA A 81 3.06 22.10 -16.95
C ALA A 81 3.43 23.34 -16.12
N THR A 82 4.11 23.14 -14.99
CA THR A 82 4.59 24.21 -14.11
C THR A 82 6.00 24.70 -14.47
N GLY A 83 6.65 24.11 -15.47
CA GLY A 83 8.02 24.45 -15.88
C GLY A 83 9.10 23.87 -14.95
N ASP A 84 8.74 23.06 -13.97
CA ASP A 84 9.66 22.40 -13.05
C ASP A 84 10.08 21.03 -13.60
N TRP A 85 10.71 21.00 -14.78
CA TRP A 85 11.11 19.75 -15.43
C TRP A 85 12.49 19.83 -16.09
N CYS A 86 13.38 18.95 -15.67
CA CYS A 86 14.69 18.75 -16.26
C CYS A 86 14.61 17.68 -17.37
N PRO A 87 14.66 18.06 -18.66
CA PRO A 87 14.52 17.11 -19.77
C PRO A 87 15.73 16.19 -19.90
N GLU A 88 16.93 16.64 -19.54
CA GLU A 88 18.16 15.85 -19.66
C GLU A 88 18.18 14.66 -18.69
N HIS A 89 17.57 14.82 -17.52
CA HIS A 89 17.64 13.82 -16.45
C HIS A 89 16.28 13.20 -16.09
N GLY A 90 15.20 13.64 -16.72
CA GLY A 90 13.86 13.05 -16.54
C GLY A 90 13.32 13.21 -15.12
N LEU A 91 13.60 14.34 -14.48
CA LEU A 91 13.24 14.65 -13.09
C LEU A 91 12.71 16.07 -12.99
N PRO A 92 11.92 16.41 -11.96
CA PRO A 92 11.63 17.80 -11.67
C PRO A 92 12.92 18.60 -11.43
N GLU A 93 12.99 19.85 -11.89
CA GLU A 93 14.18 20.70 -11.69
C GLU A 93 14.49 20.84 -10.19
N SER A 94 13.43 21.00 -9.38
CA SER A 94 13.43 21.00 -7.91
C SER A 94 13.99 19.73 -7.26
N GLN A 95 14.20 18.66 -8.04
CA GLN A 95 14.70 17.36 -7.58
C GLN A 95 15.98 16.93 -8.35
N CYS A 96 16.45 17.73 -9.31
CA CYS A 96 17.56 17.38 -10.18
C CYS A 96 18.89 17.91 -9.62
N LEU A 97 19.53 17.13 -8.74
CA LEU A 97 20.85 17.48 -8.17
C LEU A 97 21.99 17.49 -9.18
N LYS A 98 21.81 16.87 -10.36
CA LYS A 98 22.82 16.88 -11.43
C LYS A 98 22.94 18.24 -12.09
N CYS A 99 21.80 18.89 -12.36
CA CYS A 99 21.78 20.25 -12.91
C CYS A 99 21.85 21.31 -11.80
N ASN A 100 21.31 21.00 -10.62
CA ASN A 100 21.21 21.93 -9.50
C ASN A 100 21.89 21.35 -8.25
N PRO A 101 23.24 21.28 -8.20
CA PRO A 101 23.97 20.67 -7.09
C PRO A 101 23.80 21.41 -5.74
N GLY A 102 23.29 22.64 -5.76
CA GLY A 102 23.01 23.43 -4.56
C GLY A 102 21.65 23.16 -3.91
N LEU A 103 20.78 22.34 -4.50
CA LEU A 103 19.47 22.05 -3.92
C LEU A 103 19.60 21.31 -2.59
N LYS A 104 18.76 21.70 -1.63
CA LYS A 104 18.64 21.05 -0.33
C LYS A 104 17.29 20.38 -0.23
N ILE A 105 17.27 19.08 -0.50
CA ILE A 105 16.07 18.25 -0.37
C ILE A 105 16.19 17.56 0.98
N VAL A 106 15.53 18.12 1.99
CA VAL A 106 15.64 17.67 3.38
C VAL A 106 14.27 17.29 3.92
N ARG A 107 14.21 16.17 4.64
CA ARG A 107 12.99 15.78 5.35
C ARG A 107 12.74 16.77 6.49
N PRO A 108 11.57 17.41 6.57
CA PRO A 108 11.26 18.30 7.68
C PRO A 108 11.30 17.58 9.04
N PRO A 109 11.51 18.31 10.15
CA PRO A 109 11.40 17.72 11.47
C PRO A 109 9.95 17.26 11.75
N LYS A 110 9.81 16.27 12.62
CA LYS A 110 8.50 15.73 13.01
C LYS A 110 7.65 16.81 13.67
N GLY A 111 6.38 16.89 13.27
CA GLY A 111 5.41 17.82 13.85
C GLY A 111 5.50 19.27 13.34
N SER A 112 6.10 19.49 12.16
CA SER A 112 6.16 20.80 11.49
C SER A 112 4.90 21.17 10.74
#